data_AF-A0A7I8MY48-F1
#
_entry.id   AF-A0A7I8MY48-F1
#
_cell.length_a   1.000
_cell.length_b   1.000
_cell.length_c   1.000
_cell.angle_alpha   90.00
_cell.angle_beta   90.00
_cell.angle_gamma   90.00
#
_symmetry.space_group_name_H-M   'P 1'
#
loop_
_entity.id
_entity.type
_entity.pdbx_description
1 polymer ?
#
loop_
_entity_poly.entity_id
_entity_poly.type
_entity_poly.pdbx_seq_one_letter_code
_entity_poly.pdbx_strand_id
1 'polypeptide(L)'
;MRLAGAIWKNEQSWIVISLISGILISALFVMFNRFPGTSEFLLVAASTMTLYTLSIVLRVHNAKGKAQSGKPGLTELDLKVGFPVLGFGAGMCLLVL
;
A
#
# COMPACT_ATOMS: atom_id res chain seq x y z
N MET A 1 -13.59 -4.73 20.58
CA MET A 1 -12.37 -5.57 20.64
C MET A 1 -12.16 -6.50 19.45
N ARG A 2 -13.18 -7.17 18.88
CA ARG A 2 -12.98 -8.13 17.76
C ARG A 2 -12.48 -7.53 16.43
N LEU A 3 -12.75 -6.26 16.15
CA LEU A 3 -12.29 -5.59 14.92
C LEU A 3 -10.78 -5.33 14.90
N ALA A 4 -10.18 -5.02 16.06
CA ALA A 4 -8.75 -4.73 16.15
C ALA A 4 -7.92 -5.96 15.76
N GLY A 5 -8.23 -7.14 16.30
CA GLY A 5 -7.50 -8.37 15.98
C GLY A 5 -7.57 -8.78 14.50
N ALA A 6 -8.64 -8.40 13.79
CA ALA A 6 -8.78 -8.69 12.36
C ALA A 6 -7.95 -7.76 11.46
N ILE A 7 -7.73 -6.50 11.89
CA ILE A 7 -6.96 -5.50 11.13
C ILE A 7 -5.46 -5.81 11.21
N TRP A 8 -4.98 -6.20 12.39
CA TRP A 8 -3.56 -6.47 12.66
C TRP A 8 -3.13 -7.90 12.33
N LYS A 9 -4.02 -8.71 11.75
CA LYS A 9 -3.69 -10.07 11.34
C LYS A 9 -2.66 -10.03 10.22
N ASN A 10 -1.58 -10.81 10.36
CA ASN A 10 -0.49 -10.92 9.39
C ASN A 10 0.22 -9.59 9.09
N GLU A 11 0.42 -8.73 10.10
CA GLU A 11 1.08 -7.43 9.95
C GLU A 11 2.45 -7.50 9.26
N GLN A 12 3.24 -8.53 9.59
CA GLN A 12 4.55 -8.75 8.97
C GLN A 12 4.45 -8.87 7.44
N SER A 13 3.43 -9.55 6.92
CA SER A 13 3.22 -9.64 5.47
C SER A 13 2.90 -8.27 4.86
N TRP A 14 2.12 -7.44 5.55
CA TRP A 14 1.76 -6.10 5.09
C TRP A 14 2.97 -5.18 5.04
N ILE A 15 3.81 -5.22 6.08
CA ILE A 15 5.08 -4.48 6.12
C ILE A 15 5.97 -4.89 4.95
N VAL A 16 6.15 -6.19 4.71
CA VAL A 16 6.99 -6.71 3.62
C VAL A 16 6.44 -6.29 2.26
N ILE A 17 5.12 -6.40 2.04
CA ILE A 17 4.49 -5.97 0.78
C ILE A 17 4.70 -4.47 0.56
N SER A 18 4.46 -3.64 1.57
CA SER A 18 4.65 -2.19 1.46
C SER A 18 6.10 -1.80 1.19
N LEU A 19 7.07 -2.52 1.79
CA LEU A 19 8.50 -2.30 1.56
C LEU A 19 8.88 -2.63 0.11
N ILE A 20 8.52 -3.82 -0.37
CA ILE A 20 8.82 -4.26 -1.75
C ILE A 20 8.16 -3.32 -2.76
N SER A 21 6.88 -2.98 -2.56
CA SER A 21 6.17 -2.04 -3.43
C SER A 21 6.76 -0.63 -3.37
N GLY A 22 7.21 -0.16 -2.20
CA GLY A 22 7.83 1.15 -2.04
C GLY A 22 9.18 1.27 -2.76
N ILE A 23 9.99 0.22 -2.70
CA ILE A 23 11.25 0.12 -3.45
C ILE A 23 10.97 0.10 -4.97
N LEU A 24 10.01 -0.71 -5.43
CA LEU A 24 9.66 -0.79 -6.85
C LEU A 24 9.18 0.54 -7.42
N ILE A 25 8.29 1.25 -6.72
CA ILE A 25 7.82 2.58 -7.14
C ILE A 25 8.96 3.60 -7.14
N SER A 26 9.83 3.56 -6.13
CA SER A 26 10.97 4.46 -6.06
C SER A 26 11.96 4.22 -7.21
N ALA A 27 12.21 2.95 -7.56
CA ALA A 27 13.04 2.59 -8.70
C ALA A 27 12.46 3.14 -10.01
N LEU A 28 11.14 3.11 -10.20
CA LEU A 28 10.51 3.75 -11.36
C LEU A 28 10.75 5.26 -11.36
N PHE A 29 10.51 5.95 -10.25
CA PHE A 29 10.72 7.39 -10.15
C PHE A 29 12.17 7.81 -10.41
N VAL A 30 13.15 6.99 -9.99
CA VAL A 30 14.56 7.20 -10.30
C VAL A 30 14.84 6.96 -11.79
N MET A 31 14.35 5.86 -12.37
CA MET A 31 14.54 5.56 -13.80
C MET A 31 14.00 6.65 -14.73
N PHE A 32 12.87 7.25 -14.39
CA PHE A 32 12.27 8.35 -15.15
C PHE A 32 12.75 9.74 -14.73
N ASN A 33 13.74 9.82 -13.83
CA ASN A 33 14.29 11.07 -13.29
C ASN A 33 13.20 12.05 -12.82
N ARG A 34 12.15 11.54 -12.17
CA ARG A 34 10.95 12.32 -11.83
C ARG A 34 11.21 13.37 -10.74
N PHE A 35 12.11 13.07 -9.81
CA PHE A 35 12.46 13.93 -8.69
C PHE A 35 13.97 14.21 -8.64
N PRO A 36 14.50 15.01 -9.58
CA PRO A 36 15.93 15.29 -9.64
C PRO A 36 16.38 16.02 -8.37
N GLY A 37 17.52 15.60 -7.80
CA GLY A 37 18.09 16.19 -6.58
C GLY A 37 17.49 15.72 -5.26
N THR A 38 16.49 14.83 -5.29
CA THR A 38 15.96 14.19 -4.07
C THR A 38 16.78 12.95 -3.71
N SER A 39 17.05 12.74 -2.42
CA SER A 39 17.73 11.53 -1.94
C SER A 39 16.90 10.28 -2.22
N GLU A 40 17.51 9.27 -2.86
CA GLU A 40 16.89 7.97 -3.14
C GLU A 40 16.34 7.31 -1.88
N PHE A 41 17.08 7.42 -0.76
CA PHE A 41 16.64 6.92 0.54
C PHE A 41 15.32 7.56 0.97
N LEU A 42 15.20 8.88 0.79
CA LEU A 42 14.02 9.63 1.19
C LEU A 42 12.82 9.26 0.31
N LEU A 43 13.05 8.99 -0.98
CA LEU A 43 12.04 8.53 -1.92
C LEU A 43 11.51 7.13 -1.55
N VAL A 44 12.42 6.20 -1.22
CA VAL A 44 12.08 4.84 -0.77
C VAL A 44 11.31 4.89 0.54
N ALA A 45 11.79 5.68 1.51
CA ALA A 45 11.12 5.84 2.81
C ALA A 45 9.72 6.42 2.64
N ALA A 46 9.56 7.51 1.89
CA ALA A 46 8.28 8.16 1.66
C ALA A 46 7.28 7.23 0.94
N SER A 47 7.73 6.53 -0.11
CA SER A 47 6.89 5.59 -0.85
C SER A 47 6.45 4.42 0.02
N THR A 48 7.37 3.85 0.80
CA THR A 48 7.08 2.73 1.71
C THR A 48 6.10 3.14 2.81
N MET A 49 6.30 4.30 3.45
CA MET A 49 5.40 4.80 4.49
C MET A 49 4.01 5.13 3.94
N THR A 50 3.93 5.73 2.76
CA THR A 50 2.66 6.06 2.10
C THR A 50 1.88 4.80 1.79
N LEU A 51 2.53 3.80 1.20
CA LEU A 51 1.93 2.51 0.90
C LEU A 51 1.49 1.78 2.17
N TYR A 52 2.34 1.73 3.19
CA TYR A 52 1.98 1.10 4.45
C TYR A 52 0.75 1.77 5.10
N THR A 53 0.72 3.10 5.11
CA THR A 53 -0.43 3.86 5.61
C THR A 53 -1.69 3.55 4.81
N LEU A 54 -1.60 3.51 3.49
CA LEU A 54 -2.71 3.14 2.61
C LEU A 54 -3.22 1.71 2.88
N SER A 55 -2.31 0.77 3.17
CA SER A 55 -2.69 -0.60 3.57
C SER A 55 -3.54 -0.62 4.85
N ILE A 56 -3.21 0.23 5.83
CA ILE A 56 -3.96 0.35 7.08
C ILE A 56 -5.34 0.93 6.80
N VAL A 57 -5.42 2.00 6.00
CA VAL A 57 -6.69 2.63 5.62
C VAL A 57 -7.60 1.62 4.92
N LEU A 58 -7.08 0.84 3.97
CA LEU A 58 -7.84 -0.19 3.27
C LEU A 58 -8.35 -1.28 4.21
N ARG A 59 -7.51 -1.76 5.14
CA ARG A 59 -7.91 -2.76 6.14
C ARG A 59 -8.99 -2.24 7.08
N VAL A 60 -8.86 -1.00 7.55
CA VAL A 60 -9.87 -0.34 8.39
C VAL A 60 -11.18 -0.16 7.62
N HIS A 61 -11.11 0.28 6.36
CA HIS A 61 -12.29 0.48 5.53
C HIS A 61 -13.00 -0.84 5.21
N ASN A 62 -12.25 -1.90 4.87
CA ASN A 62 -12.80 -3.23 4.64
C ASN A 62 -13.44 -3.82 5.91
N ALA A 63 -12.81 -3.63 7.07
CA ALA A 63 -13.36 -4.07 8.35
C ALA A 63 -14.66 -3.34 8.72
N LYS A 64 -14.72 -2.01 8.49
CA LYS A 64 -15.93 -1.20 8.67
C LYS A 64 -17.03 -1.59 7.69
N GLY A 65 -16.71 -1.77 6.41
CA GLY A 65 -17.67 -2.17 5.37
C GLY A 65 -18.27 -3.56 5.62
N LYS A 66 -17.46 -4.50 6.14
CA LYS A 66 -17.94 -5.80 6.60
C LYS A 66 -18.88 -5.70 7.80
N ALA A 67 -18.55 -4.83 8.77
CA ALA A 67 -19.37 -4.61 9.95
C ALA A 67 -20.71 -3.93 9.63
N GLN A 68 -20.75 -3.04 8.63
CA GLN A 68 -21.95 -2.29 8.26
C GLN A 68 -22.87 -3.01 7.26
N SER A 69 -22.31 -3.73 6.27
CA SER A 69 -23.11 -4.34 5.20
C SER A 69 -23.55 -5.78 5.48
N GLY A 70 -22.95 -6.45 6.47
CA GLY A 70 -23.18 -7.88 6.74
C GLY A 70 -22.66 -8.82 5.64
N LYS A 71 -22.14 -8.28 4.52
CA LYS A 71 -21.55 -9.05 3.42
C LYS A 71 -20.08 -9.36 3.71
N PRO A 72 -19.54 -10.48 3.20
CA PRO A 72 -18.10 -10.72 3.26
C PRO A 72 -17.38 -9.58 2.52
N GLY A 73 -16.54 -8.83 3.25
CA GLY A 73 -15.61 -7.87 2.65
C GLY A 73 -14.56 -8.58 1.79
N LEU A 74 -13.73 -7.81 1.08
CA LEU A 74 -12.65 -8.34 0.25
C LEU A 74 -11.76 -9.27 1.07
N THR A 75 -11.32 -10.38 0.47
CA THR A 75 -10.44 -11.31 1.17
C THR A 75 -9.07 -10.67 1.38
N GLU A 76 -8.34 -11.15 2.39
CA GLU A 76 -6.99 -10.68 2.65
C GLU A 76 -6.06 -10.91 1.46
N LEU A 77 -6.31 -11.99 0.70
CA LEU A 77 -5.59 -12.30 -0.54
C LEU A 77 -5.86 -11.24 -1.61
N ASP A 78 -7.14 -10.88 -1.82
CA ASP A 78 -7.52 -9.86 -2.81
C ASP A 78 -6.90 -8.51 -2.49
N LEU A 79 -6.89 -8.13 -1.20
CA LEU A 79 -6.26 -6.89 -0.77
C LEU A 79 -4.73 -6.95 -0.94
N LYS A 80 -4.08 -8.07 -0.63
CA LYS A 80 -2.62 -8.22 -0.78
C LYS A 80 -2.15 -8.26 -2.23
N VAL A 81 -2.99 -8.74 -3.15
CA VAL A 81 -2.69 -8.78 -4.59
C VAL A 81 -3.08 -7.48 -5.28
N GLY A 82 -4.25 -6.92 -4.95
CA GLY A 82 -4.74 -5.67 -5.52
C GLY A 82 -3.94 -4.46 -5.05
N PHE A 83 -3.42 -4.47 -3.82
CA PHE A 83 -2.69 -3.34 -3.26
C PHE A 83 -1.39 -2.99 -4.03
N PRO A 84 -0.48 -3.93 -4.33
CA PRO A 84 0.68 -3.66 -5.18
C PRO A 84 0.30 -3.14 -6.56
N VAL A 85 -0.77 -3.68 -7.15
CA VAL A 85 -1.24 -3.28 -8.49
C VAL A 85 -1.79 -1.85 -8.47
N LEU A 86 -2.58 -1.49 -7.46
CA LEU A 86 -3.08 -0.13 -7.26
C LEU A 86 -1.93 0.86 -6.97
N GLY A 87 -0.98 0.46 -6.12
CA GLY A 87 0.21 1.26 -5.81
C GLY A 87 1.06 1.51 -7.06
N PHE A 88 1.30 0.46 -7.85
CA PHE A 88 2.05 0.55 -9.10
C PHE A 88 1.31 1.40 -10.14
N GLY A 89 0.00 1.19 -10.32
CA GLY A 89 -0.83 1.99 -11.23
C GLY A 89 -0.85 3.47 -10.84
N ALA A 90 -0.95 3.78 -9.55
CA ALA A 90 -0.87 5.16 -9.05
C ALA A 90 0.53 5.76 -9.28
N GLY A 91 1.60 5.00 -9.04
CA GLY A 91 2.97 5.41 -9.32
C GLY A 91 3.20 5.70 -10.81
N MET A 92 2.67 4.85 -11.69
CA MET A 92 2.71 5.07 -13.15
C MET A 92 1.90 6.30 -13.57
N CYS A 93 0.74 6.55 -12.96
CA CYS A 93 -0.05 7.75 -13.24
C CYS A 93 0.73 9.03 -12.87
N LEU A 94 1.46 9.02 -11.75
CA LEU A 94 2.30 10.13 -11.32
C LEU A 94 3.52 10.39 -12.23
N LEU A 95 3.90 9.42 -13.05
CA LEU A 95 4.93 9.59 -14.09
C LEU A 95 4.40 10.28 -15.35
N VAL A 96 3.11 10.15 -15.64
CA VAL A 96 2.46 10.71 -16.84
C VAL A 96 2.00 12.16 -16.61
N LEU A 97 1.65 12.51 -15.36
CA LEU A 97 1.36 13.88 -14.92
C LEU A 97 2.61 14.75 -14.88
#